data_AF-A0A3B8MFB5-F1
#
_entry.id   AF-A0A3B8MFB5-F1
#
_cell.length_a   1.000
_cell.length_b   1.000
_cell.length_c   1.000
_cell.angle_alpha   90.00
_cell.angle_beta   90.00
_cell.angle_gamma   90.00
#
_symmetry.space_group_name_H-M   'P 1'
#
loop_
_entity.id
_entity.type
_entity.pdbx_description
1 polymer ?
#
loop_
_entity_poly.entity_id
_entity_poly.type
_entity_poly.pdbx_seq_one_letter_code
_entity_poly.pdbx_strand_id
1 'polypeptide(L)'
;MKRPQALTDEQVESYNRDGYLSLRGVLSSEEAESYRKLIVRETPRLGYPPKLKYPASGKYTISGNAIAEPGFASIAEHPTVVDAVEDLLGEPAHLTAYVAYLRSSGDKGSGAHSDYKRWRPVGSSMNWLFTIIPLTDFNDDYGPLLVSPGSHLLSDVIDREARIWDVPRPEAKQLAEFIDPELKAGDVLLMHGHTWHKAPPGTTSEDRCGFFNKYCGVSAPPAAGYYPYTRVALDSMSDPYRRLIPFQSEKPLQTTRLLLEDGDNGDSRFLVLKNPSGRLQLPGGDGWEEMEDVGWDVGARVGSVQELVNQQAGAELSWASYVADLDEDEGQCRYYGYVDPSFDPSTVTAEQAEWLSMDELISSLGESDPICQVASEWKKPDVVRGKGKAVHQRKQQFE
;
A
#
# COMPACT_ATOMS: atom_id res chain seq x y z
N MET A 1 -8.70 10.95 -25.53
CA MET A 1 -7.62 10.40 -26.37
C MET A 1 -6.82 9.45 -25.50
N LYS A 2 -6.46 8.25 -25.99
CA LYS A 2 -5.59 7.34 -25.23
C LYS A 2 -4.21 8.00 -25.09
N ARG A 3 -3.62 7.96 -23.88
CA ARG A 3 -2.26 8.45 -23.62
C ARG A 3 -1.28 7.64 -24.50
N PRO A 4 -0.27 8.28 -25.13
CA PRO A 4 0.76 7.54 -25.84
C PRO A 4 1.53 6.65 -24.86
N GLN A 5 1.72 5.39 -25.24
CA GLN A 5 2.44 4.38 -24.47
C GLN A 5 3.93 4.75 -24.42
N ALA A 6 4.51 4.76 -23.23
CA ALA A 6 5.92 5.06 -22.98
C ALA A 6 6.82 3.82 -23.10
N LEU A 7 6.30 2.62 -22.82
CA LEU A 7 6.99 1.35 -22.97
C LEU A 7 6.64 0.68 -24.30
N THR A 8 7.62 -0.02 -24.87
CA THR A 8 7.40 -0.90 -26.04
C THR A 8 6.68 -2.19 -25.63
N ASP A 9 6.00 -2.83 -26.58
CA ASP A 9 5.32 -4.12 -26.32
C ASP A 9 6.31 -5.19 -25.81
N GLU A 10 7.54 -5.23 -26.34
CA GLU A 10 8.59 -6.15 -25.88
C GLU A 10 8.97 -5.93 -24.41
N GLN A 11 9.05 -4.66 -23.97
CA GLN A 11 9.31 -4.34 -22.57
C GLN A 11 8.17 -4.77 -21.66
N VAL A 12 6.92 -4.57 -22.08
CA VAL A 12 5.72 -5.00 -21.34
C VAL A 12 5.67 -6.52 -21.26
N GLU A 13 5.93 -7.23 -22.37
CA GLU A 13 5.99 -8.69 -22.40
C GLU A 13 7.10 -9.24 -21.50
N SER A 14 8.28 -8.61 -21.48
CA SER A 14 9.37 -8.99 -20.57
C SER A 14 8.98 -8.80 -19.11
N TYR A 15 8.35 -7.68 -18.76
CA TYR A 15 7.86 -7.44 -17.40
C TYR A 15 6.83 -8.48 -16.98
N ASN A 16 5.86 -8.80 -17.85
CA ASN A 16 4.82 -9.79 -17.55
C ASN A 16 5.38 -11.20 -17.36
N ARG A 17 6.42 -11.56 -18.13
CA ARG A 17 7.10 -12.86 -18.03
C ARG A 17 8.02 -12.94 -16.81
N ASP A 18 8.82 -11.92 -16.56
CA ASP A 18 9.94 -11.99 -15.62
C ASP A 18 9.62 -11.35 -14.26
N GLY A 19 8.58 -10.51 -14.18
CA GLY A 19 8.14 -9.82 -12.97
C GLY A 19 8.95 -8.57 -12.64
N TYR A 20 9.82 -8.13 -13.56
CA TYR A 20 10.56 -6.89 -13.46
C TYR A 20 11.01 -6.38 -14.84
N LEU A 21 11.38 -5.10 -14.91
CA LEU A 21 11.91 -4.43 -16.09
C LEU A 21 12.91 -3.34 -15.67
N SER A 22 14.09 -3.32 -16.28
CA SER A 22 15.09 -2.26 -16.06
C SER A 22 15.07 -1.23 -17.19
N LEU A 23 14.82 0.03 -16.85
CA LEU A 23 15.01 1.19 -17.72
C LEU A 23 16.38 1.79 -17.43
N ARG A 24 17.22 1.93 -18.47
CA ARG A 24 18.62 2.35 -18.32
C ARG A 24 18.78 3.86 -18.47
N GLY A 25 19.60 4.46 -17.61
CA GLY A 25 19.99 5.87 -17.72
C GLY A 25 18.81 6.85 -17.73
N VAL A 26 17.79 6.59 -16.91
CA VAL A 26 16.62 7.48 -16.78
C VAL A 26 17.01 8.79 -16.12
N LEU A 27 17.87 8.72 -15.10
CA LEU A 27 18.54 9.89 -14.54
C LEU A 27 19.94 10.03 -15.12
N SER A 28 20.37 11.26 -15.35
CA SER A 28 21.77 11.58 -15.57
C SER A 28 22.60 11.30 -14.32
N SER A 29 23.92 11.14 -14.51
CA SER A 29 24.86 10.97 -13.39
C SER A 29 24.83 12.17 -12.43
N GLU A 30 24.56 13.38 -12.94
CA GLU A 30 24.46 14.60 -12.14
C GLU A 30 23.20 14.61 -11.26
N GLU A 31 22.05 14.19 -11.80
CA GLU A 31 20.81 14.03 -11.05
C GLU A 31 20.94 12.95 -9.97
N ALA A 32 21.48 11.79 -10.33
CA ALA A 32 21.69 10.69 -9.39
C ALA A 32 22.59 11.12 -8.21
N GLU A 33 23.70 11.82 -8.49
CA GLU A 33 24.60 12.31 -7.45
C GLU A 33 23.97 13.43 -6.61
N SER A 34 23.15 14.30 -7.22
CA SER A 34 22.40 15.34 -6.50
C SER A 34 21.45 14.74 -5.47
N TYR A 35 20.66 13.73 -5.88
CA TYR A 35 19.77 13.00 -4.97
C TYR A 35 20.55 12.23 -3.90
N ARG A 36 21.69 11.63 -4.26
CA ARG A 36 22.54 10.93 -3.29
C ARG A 36 23.00 11.87 -2.18
N LYS A 37 23.50 13.06 -2.54
CA LYS A 37 23.89 14.10 -1.58
C LYS A 37 22.71 14.56 -0.73
N LEU A 38 21.54 14.71 -1.33
CA LEU A 38 20.31 15.07 -0.60
C LEU A 38 19.97 14.03 0.47
N ILE A 39 19.95 12.74 0.13
CA ILE A 39 19.66 11.66 1.09
C ILE A 39 20.70 11.66 2.22
N VAL A 40 21.99 11.71 1.91
CA VAL A 40 23.07 11.71 2.92
C VAL A 40 22.92 12.91 3.86
N ARG A 41 22.66 14.11 3.31
CA ARG A 41 22.48 15.34 4.09
C ARG A 41 21.30 15.25 5.04
N GLU A 42 20.17 14.70 4.61
CA GLU A 42 18.92 14.69 5.37
C GLU A 42 18.75 13.48 6.30
N THR A 43 19.50 12.40 6.07
CA THR A 43 19.45 11.16 6.88
C THR A 43 19.61 11.39 8.38
N PRO A 44 20.54 12.24 8.88
CA PRO A 44 20.66 12.53 10.31
C PRO A 44 19.39 13.08 10.96
N ARG A 45 18.55 13.79 10.19
CA ARG A 45 17.33 14.44 10.66
C ARG A 45 16.09 13.57 10.43
N LEU A 46 16.00 12.96 9.26
CA LEU A 46 14.79 12.26 8.78
C LEU A 46 14.85 10.74 8.89
N GLY A 47 16.03 10.17 9.18
CA GLY A 47 16.25 8.73 9.14
C GLY A 47 15.50 7.96 10.23
N TYR A 48 14.69 6.99 9.80
CA TYR A 48 14.15 5.91 10.63
C TYR A 48 15.07 4.67 10.60
N PRO A 49 15.23 3.92 11.72
CA PRO A 49 14.61 4.15 13.02
C PRO A 49 15.30 5.27 13.80
N PRO A 50 14.56 6.07 14.60
CA PRO A 50 15.11 7.25 15.29
C PRO A 50 16.21 6.90 16.31
N LYS A 51 16.26 5.65 16.77
CA LYS A 51 17.30 5.14 17.67
C LYS A 51 18.65 4.89 16.98
N LEU A 52 18.65 4.69 15.66
CA LEU A 52 19.86 4.54 14.87
C LEU A 52 20.33 5.93 14.42
N LYS A 53 21.52 6.34 14.83
CA LYS A 53 22.08 7.67 14.50
C LYS A 53 23.16 7.56 13.44
N TYR A 54 23.01 8.26 12.33
CA TYR A 54 24.04 8.32 11.28
C TYR A 54 25.31 8.98 11.84
N PRO A 55 26.53 8.48 11.55
CA PRO A 55 26.89 7.45 10.56
C PRO A 55 27.10 6.04 11.15
N ALA A 56 26.36 5.63 12.18
CA ALA A 56 26.42 4.25 12.66
C ALA A 56 26.08 3.24 11.54
N SER A 57 26.56 2.01 11.68
CA SER A 57 26.25 0.94 10.73
C SER A 57 24.76 0.58 10.77
N GLY A 58 24.10 0.56 9.62
CA GLY A 58 22.74 0.07 9.47
C GLY A 58 21.99 0.67 8.28
N LYS A 59 20.69 0.42 8.27
CA LYS A 59 19.75 0.91 7.26
C LYS A 59 18.94 2.08 7.81
N TYR A 60 19.03 3.21 7.13
CA TYR A 60 18.24 4.41 7.37
C TYR A 60 17.16 4.53 6.32
N THR A 61 15.98 4.97 6.74
CA THR A 61 14.81 5.15 5.87
C THR A 61 14.27 6.56 6.01
N ILE A 62 14.26 7.33 4.91
CA ILE A 62 13.51 8.58 4.77
C ILE A 62 12.24 8.22 4.01
N SER A 63 11.05 8.56 4.53
CA SER A 63 9.82 7.98 3.98
C SER A 63 8.56 8.79 4.21
N GLY A 64 7.51 8.44 3.49
CA GLY A 64 6.17 8.99 3.67
C GLY A 64 6.16 10.50 3.48
N ASN A 65 5.69 11.23 4.50
CA ASN A 65 5.58 12.69 4.47
C ASN A 65 6.91 13.45 4.34
N ALA A 66 8.05 12.77 4.46
CA ALA A 66 9.35 13.36 4.09
C ALA A 66 9.46 13.72 2.59
N ILE A 67 8.53 13.27 1.74
CA ILE A 67 8.41 13.76 0.35
C ILE A 67 8.25 15.28 0.27
N ALA A 68 7.67 15.90 1.31
CA ALA A 68 7.47 17.35 1.42
C ALA A 68 8.78 18.15 1.53
N GLU A 69 9.89 17.49 1.84
CA GLU A 69 11.17 18.13 2.04
C GLU A 69 11.76 18.60 0.69
N PRO A 70 12.38 19.78 0.62
CA PRO A 70 12.83 20.35 -0.65
C PRO A 70 13.74 19.42 -1.45
N GLY A 71 13.34 19.14 -2.69
CA GLY A 71 14.08 18.31 -3.64
C GLY A 71 13.70 16.82 -3.64
N PHE A 72 12.81 16.36 -2.75
CA PHE A 72 12.39 14.96 -2.71
C PHE A 72 11.20 14.65 -3.61
N ALA A 73 10.20 15.53 -3.72
CA ALA A 73 8.99 15.27 -4.51
C ALA A 73 9.27 14.88 -5.97
N SER A 74 10.26 15.52 -6.61
CA SER A 74 10.56 15.38 -8.04
C SER A 74 10.84 13.95 -8.51
N ILE A 75 11.34 13.07 -7.64
CA ILE A 75 11.60 11.67 -8.02
C ILE A 75 10.32 10.83 -8.08
N ALA A 76 9.33 11.13 -7.23
CA ALA A 76 8.05 10.43 -7.21
C ALA A 76 7.15 10.86 -8.39
N GLU A 77 7.35 12.07 -8.89
CA GLU A 77 6.63 12.61 -10.04
C GLU A 77 7.42 12.58 -11.36
N HIS A 78 8.55 11.86 -11.40
CA HIS A 78 9.39 11.82 -12.60
C HIS A 78 8.60 11.28 -13.80
N PRO A 79 8.43 12.04 -14.91
CA PRO A 79 7.52 11.69 -16.00
C PRO A 79 7.78 10.30 -16.57
N THR A 80 9.02 9.96 -16.91
CA THR A 80 9.39 8.63 -17.44
C THR A 80 9.04 7.49 -16.49
N VAL A 81 9.11 7.72 -15.17
CA VAL A 81 8.83 6.70 -14.16
C VAL A 81 7.33 6.50 -14.02
N VAL A 82 6.59 7.58 -13.80
CA VAL A 82 5.12 7.55 -13.69
C VAL A 82 4.52 6.98 -14.97
N ASP A 83 5.06 7.39 -16.12
CA ASP A 83 4.55 6.96 -17.40
C ASP A 83 4.70 5.47 -17.62
N ALA A 84 5.86 4.91 -17.28
CA ALA A 84 6.13 3.47 -17.34
C ALA A 84 5.36 2.67 -16.29
N VAL A 85 5.18 3.22 -15.08
CA VAL A 85 4.34 2.62 -14.03
C VAL A 85 2.92 2.42 -14.53
N GLU A 86 2.32 3.46 -15.12
CA GLU A 86 0.93 3.41 -15.59
C GLU A 86 0.74 2.53 -16.82
N ASP A 87 1.75 2.43 -17.70
CA ASP A 87 1.73 1.47 -18.80
C ASP A 87 1.68 0.02 -18.27
N LEU A 88 2.46 -0.29 -17.22
CA LEU A 88 2.51 -1.63 -16.62
C LEU A 88 1.30 -1.94 -15.75
N LEU A 89 0.71 -0.94 -15.08
CA LEU A 89 -0.54 -1.10 -14.34
C LEU A 89 -1.76 -1.16 -15.27
N GLY A 90 -1.65 -0.61 -16.49
CA GLY A 90 -2.74 -0.50 -17.46
C GLY A 90 -3.75 0.60 -17.16
N GLU A 91 -3.49 1.43 -16.15
CA GLU A 91 -4.38 2.46 -15.63
C GLU A 91 -3.58 3.57 -14.91
N PRO A 92 -4.20 4.73 -14.60
CA PRO A 92 -3.55 5.73 -13.77
C PRO A 92 -3.11 5.17 -12.41
N ALA A 93 -2.05 5.74 -11.85
CA ALA A 93 -1.45 5.29 -10.61
C ALA A 93 -1.73 6.22 -9.42
N HIS A 94 -1.68 5.65 -8.22
CA HIS A 94 -1.51 6.35 -6.95
C HIS A 94 -0.21 5.92 -6.29
N LEU A 95 0.49 6.85 -5.63
CA LEU A 95 1.65 6.61 -4.79
C LEU A 95 1.18 6.03 -3.45
N THR A 96 1.60 4.80 -3.16
CA THR A 96 1.29 4.12 -1.88
C THR A 96 2.43 4.20 -0.89
N ALA A 97 3.66 4.41 -1.38
CA ALA A 97 4.84 4.53 -0.54
C ALA A 97 5.89 5.42 -1.18
N TYR A 98 6.40 6.37 -0.40
CA TYR A 98 7.59 7.15 -0.71
C TYR A 98 8.72 6.71 0.19
N VAL A 99 9.85 6.28 -0.39
CA VAL A 99 10.96 5.72 0.37
C VAL A 99 12.30 6.07 -0.26
N ALA A 100 13.21 6.61 0.54
CA ALA A 100 14.63 6.68 0.25
C ALA A 100 15.39 5.86 1.29
N TYR A 101 16.26 4.96 0.82
CA TYR A 101 17.15 4.20 1.69
C TYR A 101 18.57 4.72 1.60
N LEU A 102 19.22 4.75 2.77
CA LEU A 102 20.67 4.80 2.91
C LEU A 102 21.09 3.58 3.71
N ARG A 103 21.89 2.70 3.11
CA ARG A 103 22.54 1.59 3.81
C ARG A 103 24.01 1.95 3.99
N SER A 104 24.42 2.12 5.25
CA SER A 104 25.80 2.41 5.60
C SER A 104 26.63 1.13 5.73
N SER A 105 27.95 1.28 5.74
CA SER A 105 28.92 0.20 5.93
C SER A 105 28.54 -0.75 7.05
N GLY A 106 28.61 -2.07 6.83
CA GLY A 106 28.27 -3.11 7.82
C GLY A 106 26.78 -3.47 7.92
N ASP A 107 25.91 -2.87 7.11
CA ASP A 107 24.54 -3.34 6.94
C ASP A 107 24.52 -4.82 6.52
N LYS A 108 23.64 -5.62 7.13
CA LYS A 108 23.61 -7.08 6.94
C LYS A 108 22.77 -7.52 5.75
N GLY A 109 22.21 -6.59 4.99
CA GLY A 109 21.29 -6.91 3.90
C GLY A 109 19.92 -7.37 4.40
N SER A 110 19.20 -8.09 3.54
CA SER A 110 17.85 -8.58 3.79
C SER A 110 17.64 -9.91 3.04
N GLY A 111 17.02 -10.88 3.72
CA GLY A 111 16.72 -12.19 3.15
C GLY A 111 15.67 -12.15 2.03
N ALA A 112 15.49 -13.29 1.37
CA ALA A 112 14.49 -13.44 0.31
C ALA A 112 13.07 -13.23 0.83
N HIS A 113 12.31 -12.37 0.17
CA HIS A 113 10.92 -12.10 0.50
C HIS A 113 10.15 -11.55 -0.72
N SER A 114 8.83 -11.67 -0.65
CA SER A 114 7.89 -10.85 -1.41
C SER A 114 7.37 -9.73 -0.51
N ASP A 115 7.09 -8.56 -1.08
CA ASP A 115 6.65 -7.39 -0.30
C ASP A 115 5.12 -7.25 -0.22
N TYR A 116 4.37 -8.22 -0.78
CA TYR A 116 2.94 -8.36 -0.53
C TYR A 116 2.70 -8.75 0.94
N LYS A 117 2.21 -7.76 1.69
CA LYS A 117 2.02 -7.78 3.15
C LYS A 117 0.66 -7.17 3.44
N ARG A 118 -0.35 -8.03 3.60
CA ARG A 118 -1.78 -7.64 3.71
C ARG A 118 -2.11 -6.71 4.88
N TRP A 119 -1.21 -6.59 5.85
CA TRP A 119 -1.38 -5.72 7.02
C TRP A 119 -0.78 -4.32 6.85
N ARG A 120 -0.16 -4.02 5.70
CA ARG A 120 0.57 -2.77 5.47
C ARG A 120 -0.10 -1.91 4.41
N PRO A 121 -0.22 -0.59 4.63
CA PRO A 121 -0.67 0.34 3.60
C PRO A 121 0.14 0.24 2.29
N VAL A 122 1.45 0.02 2.42
CA VAL A 122 2.41 0.06 1.31
C VAL A 122 2.55 -1.25 0.54
N GLY A 123 1.71 -2.26 0.79
CA GLY A 123 1.94 -3.58 0.22
C GLY A 123 0.73 -4.51 0.24
N SER A 124 -0.48 -3.95 0.21
CA SER A 124 -1.73 -4.72 0.29
C SER A 124 -2.70 -4.44 -0.88
N SER A 125 -2.25 -3.78 -1.94
CA SER A 125 -3.03 -3.60 -3.18
C SER A 125 -2.97 -4.87 -4.04
N MET A 126 -3.98 -5.05 -4.89
CA MET A 126 -4.05 -6.17 -5.85
C MET A 126 -3.44 -5.85 -7.22
N ASN A 127 -3.23 -4.58 -7.55
CA ASN A 127 -2.58 -4.14 -8.79
C ASN A 127 -1.55 -3.06 -8.46
N TRP A 128 -0.29 -3.46 -8.27
CA TRP A 128 0.75 -2.57 -7.76
C TRP A 128 2.16 -3.04 -8.13
N LEU A 129 3.09 -2.09 -8.12
CA LEU A 129 4.49 -2.33 -8.45
C LEU A 129 5.41 -1.35 -7.71
N PHE A 130 6.71 -1.65 -7.76
CA PHE A 130 7.79 -0.85 -7.16
C PHE A 130 8.60 -0.18 -8.25
N THR A 131 9.10 1.00 -7.95
CA THR A 131 10.17 1.64 -8.70
C THR A 131 11.40 1.72 -7.81
N ILE A 132 12.50 1.12 -8.24
CA ILE A 132 13.76 1.13 -7.51
C ILE A 132 14.78 1.91 -8.33
N ILE A 133 15.25 3.02 -7.77
CA ILE A 133 16.11 3.98 -8.44
C ILE A 133 17.46 4.01 -7.69
N PRO A 134 18.44 3.19 -8.09
CA PRO A 134 19.81 3.28 -7.59
C PRO A 134 20.41 4.67 -7.75
N LEU A 135 21.03 5.19 -6.70
CA LEU A 135 21.85 6.42 -6.74
C LEU A 135 23.34 6.12 -6.55
N THR A 136 23.66 4.84 -6.37
CA THR A 136 24.97 4.21 -6.51
C THR A 136 24.76 2.92 -7.30
N ASP A 137 25.80 2.38 -7.90
CA ASP A 137 25.73 1.03 -8.48
C ASP A 137 25.30 0.03 -7.41
N PHE A 138 24.32 -0.82 -7.71
CA PHE A 138 23.93 -1.94 -6.84
C PHE A 138 24.68 -3.19 -7.28
N ASN A 139 26.01 -3.14 -7.17
CA ASN A 139 26.93 -4.25 -7.46
C ASN A 139 27.33 -4.98 -6.16
N ASP A 140 28.22 -5.98 -6.27
CA ASP A 140 28.73 -6.75 -5.12
C ASP A 140 29.41 -5.89 -4.04
N ASP A 141 30.01 -4.75 -4.42
CA ASP A 141 30.66 -3.85 -3.47
C ASP A 141 29.63 -3.13 -2.60
N TYR A 142 28.59 -2.54 -3.18
CA TYR A 142 27.51 -1.85 -2.43
C TYR A 142 26.43 -2.80 -1.90
N GLY A 143 26.40 -4.04 -2.40
CA GLY A 143 25.35 -5.02 -2.15
C GLY A 143 24.25 -4.92 -3.21
N PRO A 144 24.07 -5.93 -4.07
CA PRO A 144 23.09 -5.87 -5.15
C PRO A 144 21.64 -5.92 -4.66
N LEU A 145 20.71 -5.73 -5.59
CA LEU A 145 19.31 -6.11 -5.41
C LEU A 145 19.03 -7.29 -6.34
N LEU A 146 18.92 -8.48 -5.78
CA LEU A 146 18.68 -9.68 -6.57
C LEU A 146 17.18 -9.97 -6.67
N VAL A 147 16.74 -10.38 -7.85
CA VAL A 147 15.34 -10.73 -8.15
C VAL A 147 15.23 -12.19 -8.55
N SER A 148 14.10 -12.84 -8.25
CA SER A 148 13.78 -14.19 -8.73
C SER A 148 12.79 -14.05 -9.92
N PRO A 149 13.24 -14.20 -11.17
CA PRO A 149 12.39 -13.99 -12.34
C PRO A 149 11.21 -14.96 -12.36
N GLY A 150 10.03 -14.47 -12.74
CA GLY A 150 8.79 -15.25 -12.81
C GLY A 150 8.16 -15.59 -11.45
N SER A 151 8.80 -15.21 -10.34
CA SER A 151 8.29 -15.52 -8.99
C SER A 151 6.97 -14.82 -8.65
N HIS A 152 6.61 -13.75 -9.35
CA HIS A 152 5.30 -13.10 -9.23
C HIS A 152 4.15 -13.98 -9.73
N LEU A 153 4.43 -14.96 -10.59
CA LEU A 153 3.45 -15.92 -11.12
C LEU A 153 3.21 -17.10 -10.17
N LEU A 154 3.98 -17.24 -9.08
CA LEU A 154 3.85 -18.34 -8.11
C LEU A 154 2.67 -18.16 -7.13
N SER A 155 1.96 -17.03 -7.22
CA SER A 155 0.74 -16.76 -6.46
C SER A 155 -0.16 -15.87 -7.31
N ASP A 156 -1.24 -16.45 -7.80
CA ASP A 156 -2.28 -15.77 -8.59
C ASP A 156 -3.57 -15.67 -7.78
N VAL A 157 -4.47 -14.80 -8.23
CA VAL A 157 -5.80 -14.61 -7.65
C VAL A 157 -6.58 -15.92 -7.69
N ILE A 158 -7.10 -16.34 -6.53
CA ILE A 158 -7.82 -17.62 -6.37
C ILE A 158 -9.09 -17.66 -7.23
N ASP A 159 -9.86 -16.56 -7.21
CA ASP A 159 -11.08 -16.39 -7.99
C ASP A 159 -11.17 -14.93 -8.46
N ARG A 160 -11.10 -14.72 -9.78
CA ARG A 160 -11.16 -13.38 -10.40
C ARG A 160 -12.58 -12.86 -10.57
N GLU A 161 -13.58 -13.73 -10.47
CA GLU A 161 -15.01 -13.35 -10.48
C GLU A 161 -15.49 -12.97 -9.07
N ALA A 162 -14.72 -13.32 -8.04
CA ALA A 162 -15.01 -12.90 -6.67
C ALA A 162 -14.91 -11.37 -6.52
N ARG A 163 -15.82 -10.80 -5.73
CA ARG A 163 -15.81 -9.37 -5.39
C ARG A 163 -14.59 -8.93 -4.59
N ILE A 164 -14.04 -9.83 -3.78
CA ILE A 164 -12.86 -9.61 -2.94
C ILE A 164 -11.84 -10.66 -3.31
N TRP A 165 -10.72 -10.22 -3.88
CA TRP A 165 -9.67 -11.09 -4.33
C TRP A 165 -8.81 -11.57 -3.16
N ASP A 166 -8.39 -12.82 -3.29
CA ASP A 166 -7.51 -13.51 -2.37
C ASP A 166 -6.40 -14.19 -3.16
N VAL A 167 -5.23 -14.36 -2.55
CA VAL A 167 -4.04 -14.94 -3.18
C VAL A 167 -3.39 -15.97 -2.25
N PRO A 168 -3.00 -17.15 -2.73
CA PRO A 168 -2.41 -18.17 -1.88
C PRO A 168 -0.98 -17.79 -1.48
N ARG A 169 -0.44 -18.44 -0.44
CA ARG A 169 0.98 -18.31 -0.11
C ARG A 169 1.83 -18.82 -1.29
N PRO A 170 2.76 -18.02 -1.85
CA PRO A 170 3.66 -18.50 -2.90
C PRO A 170 4.59 -19.60 -2.35
N GLU A 171 4.80 -20.65 -3.15
CA GLU A 171 5.69 -21.75 -2.78
C GLU A 171 7.16 -21.36 -2.93
N ALA A 172 7.83 -21.04 -1.82
CA ALA A 172 9.23 -20.63 -1.81
C ALA A 172 10.21 -21.67 -2.43
N LYS A 173 9.82 -22.94 -2.51
CA LYS A 173 10.62 -24.01 -3.13
C LYS A 173 10.62 -23.95 -4.66
N GLN A 174 9.66 -23.24 -5.26
CA GLN A 174 9.52 -23.07 -6.71
C GLN A 174 10.22 -21.81 -7.23
N LEU A 175 10.87 -21.04 -6.35
CA LEU A 175 11.61 -19.84 -6.74
C LEU A 175 12.75 -20.21 -7.69
N ALA A 176 12.82 -19.50 -8.81
CA ALA A 176 13.98 -19.52 -9.68
C ALA A 176 15.21 -18.97 -8.94
N GLU A 177 16.39 -19.26 -9.46
CA GLU A 177 17.63 -18.66 -8.97
C GLU A 177 17.53 -17.14 -8.96
N PHE A 178 18.05 -16.53 -7.90
CA PHE A 178 18.09 -15.08 -7.78
C PHE A 178 19.21 -14.52 -8.65
N ILE A 179 18.87 -13.61 -9.55
CA ILE A 179 19.82 -12.97 -10.47
C ILE A 179 20.00 -11.49 -10.14
N ASP A 180 21.15 -10.93 -10.54
CA ASP A 180 21.40 -9.50 -10.47
C ASP A 180 20.91 -8.82 -11.76
N PRO A 181 19.97 -7.86 -11.69
CA PRO A 181 19.61 -7.01 -12.83
C PRO A 181 20.70 -6.01 -13.23
N GLU A 182 21.84 -5.99 -12.53
CA GLU A 182 23.03 -5.17 -12.80
C GLU A 182 22.68 -3.67 -12.82
N LEU A 183 22.00 -3.21 -11.78
CA LEU A 183 21.49 -1.84 -11.70
C LEU A 183 22.61 -0.82 -11.46
N LYS A 184 22.64 0.22 -12.31
CA LYS A 184 23.60 1.33 -12.25
C LYS A 184 22.95 2.59 -11.71
N ALA A 185 23.75 3.49 -11.14
CA ALA A 185 23.24 4.78 -10.70
C ALA A 185 22.48 5.51 -11.84
N GLY A 186 21.23 5.89 -11.58
CA GLY A 186 20.34 6.53 -12.54
C GLY A 186 19.46 5.59 -13.38
N ASP A 187 19.62 4.27 -13.23
CA ASP A 187 18.64 3.31 -13.75
C ASP A 187 17.33 3.34 -12.94
N VAL A 188 16.28 2.74 -13.50
CA VAL A 188 15.01 2.47 -12.82
C VAL A 188 14.66 0.99 -13.00
N LEU A 189 14.48 0.26 -11.90
CA LEU A 189 13.88 -1.06 -11.91
C LEU A 189 12.39 -0.93 -11.59
N LEU A 190 11.53 -1.31 -12.52
CA LEU A 190 10.12 -1.57 -12.29
C LEU A 190 10.00 -3.03 -11.86
N MET A 191 9.39 -3.30 -10.71
CA MET A 191 9.27 -4.66 -10.17
C MET A 191 7.83 -4.93 -9.77
N HIS A 192 7.28 -6.10 -10.12
CA HIS A 192 5.91 -6.46 -9.77
C HIS A 192 5.73 -6.64 -8.26
N GLY A 193 4.55 -6.28 -7.73
CA GLY A 193 4.15 -6.38 -6.32
C GLY A 193 4.52 -7.70 -5.63
N HIS A 194 4.42 -8.80 -6.38
CA HIS A 194 4.62 -10.18 -5.90
C HIS A 194 6.03 -10.74 -6.16
N THR A 195 6.90 -10.03 -6.89
CA THR A 195 8.23 -10.53 -7.25
C THR A 195 9.09 -10.70 -6.00
N TRP A 196 9.61 -11.91 -5.82
CA TRP A 196 10.55 -12.22 -4.75
C TRP A 196 11.91 -11.61 -5.05
N HIS A 197 12.49 -11.00 -4.02
CA HIS A 197 13.78 -10.34 -4.12
C HIS A 197 14.57 -10.50 -2.81
N LYS A 198 15.89 -10.30 -2.88
CA LYS A 198 16.78 -10.25 -1.71
C LYS A 198 17.86 -9.20 -1.93
N ALA A 199 18.33 -8.60 -0.85
CA ALA A 199 19.37 -7.58 -0.90
C ALA A 199 20.54 -8.04 -0.02
N PRO A 200 21.50 -8.82 -0.53
CA PRO A 200 22.67 -9.22 0.26
C PRO A 200 23.49 -7.99 0.70
N PRO A 201 24.30 -8.13 1.76
CA PRO A 201 25.22 -7.07 2.19
C PRO A 201 26.30 -6.82 1.13
N GLY A 202 26.78 -5.58 1.08
CA GLY A 202 28.00 -5.22 0.34
C GLY A 202 29.26 -5.36 1.18
N THR A 203 30.41 -5.08 0.55
CA THR A 203 31.74 -5.05 1.20
C THR A 203 32.31 -3.65 1.37
N THR A 204 31.72 -2.65 0.69
CA THR A 204 32.19 -1.27 0.70
C THR A 204 31.95 -0.57 2.03
N SER A 205 32.77 0.44 2.31
CA SER A 205 32.56 1.38 3.42
C SER A 205 31.70 2.58 3.04
N GLU A 206 31.34 2.73 1.77
CA GLU A 206 30.51 3.82 1.28
C GLU A 206 29.01 3.58 1.46
N ASP A 207 28.25 4.67 1.56
CA ASP A 207 26.78 4.61 1.65
C ASP A 207 26.16 4.20 0.30
N ARG A 208 25.35 3.14 0.33
CA ARG A 208 24.46 2.72 -0.77
C ARG A 208 23.12 3.45 -0.63
N CYS A 209 22.78 4.26 -1.64
CA CYS A 209 21.56 5.06 -1.63
C CYS A 209 20.62 4.70 -2.79
N GLY A 210 19.30 4.83 -2.57
CA GLY A 210 18.32 4.70 -3.64
C GLY A 210 16.90 5.02 -3.21
N PHE A 211 16.02 5.28 -4.17
CA PHE A 211 14.58 5.42 -3.95
C PHE A 211 13.86 4.11 -4.22
N PHE A 212 12.82 3.82 -3.45
CA PHE A 212 12.06 2.55 -3.44
C PHE A 212 10.56 2.86 -3.34
N ASN A 213 10.06 3.66 -4.28
CA ASN A 213 8.67 4.11 -4.27
C ASN A 213 7.75 2.99 -4.76
N LYS A 214 6.49 3.04 -4.33
CA LYS A 214 5.48 2.05 -4.69
C LYS A 214 4.23 2.73 -5.19
N TYR A 215 3.62 2.13 -6.20
CA TYR A 215 2.44 2.64 -6.85
C TYR A 215 1.41 1.54 -7.02
N CYS A 216 0.13 1.89 -6.91
CA CYS A 216 -0.98 1.01 -7.24
C CYS A 216 -1.87 1.64 -8.31
N GLY A 217 -2.63 0.80 -9.02
CA GLY A 217 -3.70 1.29 -9.89
C GLY A 217 -4.79 2.00 -9.09
N VAL A 218 -5.43 3.02 -9.68
CA VAL A 218 -6.52 3.74 -9.02
C VAL A 218 -7.71 2.84 -8.68
N SER A 219 -7.95 1.80 -9.49
CA SER A 219 -9.00 0.82 -9.27
C SER A 219 -8.66 -0.21 -8.19
N ALA A 220 -7.42 -0.27 -7.70
CA ALA A 220 -6.95 -1.28 -6.77
C ALA A 220 -6.37 -0.67 -5.49
N PRO A 221 -7.18 -0.03 -4.63
CA PRO A 221 -6.69 0.57 -3.40
C PRO A 221 -6.03 -0.49 -2.48
N PRO A 222 -5.02 -0.12 -1.66
CA PRO A 222 -4.45 -1.04 -0.69
C PRO A 222 -5.51 -1.53 0.29
N ALA A 223 -5.59 -2.85 0.52
CA ALA A 223 -6.61 -3.43 1.38
C ALA A 223 -6.53 -2.93 2.84
N ALA A 224 -5.33 -2.61 3.33
CA ALA A 224 -5.13 -2.03 4.66
C ALA A 224 -5.36 -0.50 4.72
N GLY A 225 -5.70 0.12 3.57
CA GLY A 225 -5.87 1.56 3.38
C GLY A 225 -4.60 2.28 2.98
N TYR A 226 -4.74 3.49 2.43
CA TYR A 226 -3.60 4.30 1.99
C TYR A 226 -2.75 4.78 3.17
N TYR A 227 -1.47 5.07 2.91
CA TYR A 227 -0.64 5.82 3.85
C TYR A 227 -1.18 7.27 3.94
N PRO A 228 -1.36 7.83 5.14
CA PRO A 228 -1.93 9.17 5.32
C PRO A 228 -0.90 10.26 4.99
N TYR A 229 -0.80 10.60 3.71
CA TYR A 229 -0.02 11.75 3.27
C TYR A 229 -0.69 13.07 3.71
N THR A 230 0.11 14.03 4.17
CA THR A 230 -0.37 15.35 4.60
C THR A 230 -0.63 16.27 3.41
N ARG A 231 -1.31 17.41 3.66
CA ARG A 231 -1.47 18.44 2.63
C ARG A 231 -0.12 19.01 2.20
N VAL A 232 0.83 19.13 3.12
CA VAL A 232 2.19 19.61 2.81
C VAL A 232 2.89 18.67 1.82
N ALA A 233 2.72 17.35 1.97
CA ALA A 233 3.24 16.38 1.01
C ALA A 233 2.60 16.57 -0.38
N LEU A 234 1.27 16.72 -0.46
CA LEU A 234 0.58 16.99 -1.72
C LEU A 234 1.04 18.30 -2.37
N ASP A 235 1.10 19.38 -1.59
CA ASP A 235 1.41 20.72 -2.09
C ASP A 235 2.87 20.83 -2.58
N SER A 236 3.76 19.94 -2.12
CA SER A 236 5.14 19.82 -2.61
C SER A 236 5.26 19.22 -4.01
N MET A 237 4.22 18.53 -4.49
CA MET A 237 4.15 17.98 -5.84
C MET A 237 3.61 19.01 -6.83
N SER A 238 4.08 18.91 -8.07
CA SER A 238 3.57 19.72 -9.17
C SER A 238 2.15 19.30 -9.58
N ASP A 239 1.37 20.27 -10.06
CA ASP A 239 -0.06 20.11 -10.35
C ASP A 239 -0.46 18.85 -11.12
N PRO A 240 0.20 18.42 -12.22
CA PRO A 240 -0.21 17.22 -12.96
C PRO A 240 -0.03 15.92 -12.16
N TYR A 241 0.82 15.91 -11.13
CA TYR A 241 1.18 14.73 -10.36
C TYR A 241 0.57 14.71 -8.95
N ARG A 242 -0.10 15.78 -8.52
CA ARG A 242 -0.87 15.79 -7.26
C ARG A 242 -1.89 14.65 -7.17
N ARG A 243 -2.42 14.20 -8.32
CA ARG A 243 -3.29 13.02 -8.40
C ARG A 243 -2.67 11.72 -7.86
N LEU A 244 -1.34 11.62 -7.79
CA LEU A 244 -0.66 10.46 -7.24
C LEU A 244 -0.94 10.31 -5.73
N ILE A 245 -1.29 11.40 -5.04
CA ILE A 245 -1.72 11.39 -3.64
C ILE A 245 -3.22 11.71 -3.62
N PRO A 246 -4.10 10.70 -3.79
CA PRO A 246 -5.54 10.93 -3.93
C PRO A 246 -6.22 11.38 -2.64
N PHE A 247 -5.70 10.94 -1.50
CA PHE A 247 -6.26 11.19 -0.18
C PHE A 247 -5.22 11.98 0.62
N GLN A 248 -5.65 13.13 1.14
CA GLN A 248 -4.86 13.99 1.99
C GLN A 248 -5.73 14.48 3.13
N SER A 249 -5.13 14.63 4.31
CA SER A 249 -5.76 15.34 5.40
C SER A 249 -4.73 15.96 6.32
N GLU A 250 -5.10 17.12 6.85
CA GLU A 250 -4.42 17.74 7.98
C GLU A 250 -4.89 17.14 9.32
N LYS A 251 -5.98 16.37 9.31
CA LYS A 251 -6.54 15.72 10.48
C LYS A 251 -5.95 14.31 10.65
N PRO A 252 -5.69 13.86 11.90
CA PRO A 252 -5.22 12.50 12.12
C PRO A 252 -6.33 11.47 11.83
N LEU A 253 -5.94 10.27 11.37
CA LEU A 253 -6.82 9.10 11.37
C LEU A 253 -7.15 8.73 12.83
N GLN A 254 -8.35 9.10 13.28
CA GLN A 254 -8.77 8.98 14.69
C GLN A 254 -9.70 7.79 14.89
N THR A 255 -10.65 7.60 13.98
CA THR A 255 -11.71 6.60 14.11
C THR A 255 -11.64 5.58 12.99
N THR A 256 -12.30 4.44 13.22
CA THR A 256 -12.47 3.41 12.20
C THR A 256 -13.87 2.82 12.28
N ARG A 257 -14.45 2.47 11.13
CA ARG A 257 -15.80 1.90 11.03
C ARG A 257 -15.84 0.77 9.99
N LEU A 258 -16.76 -0.17 10.17
CA LEU A 258 -16.94 -1.28 9.25
C LEU A 258 -18.33 -1.27 8.62
N LEU A 259 -18.36 -1.36 7.31
CA LEU A 259 -19.52 -1.75 6.54
C LEU A 259 -19.53 -3.28 6.41
N LEU A 260 -20.25 -3.94 7.32
CA LEU A 260 -20.47 -5.39 7.25
C LEU A 260 -21.67 -5.67 6.36
N GLU A 261 -21.43 -6.34 5.22
CA GLU A 261 -22.45 -6.71 4.26
C GLU A 261 -22.85 -8.17 4.41
N ASP A 262 -24.15 -8.40 4.52
CA ASP A 262 -24.82 -9.66 4.26
C ASP A 262 -25.27 -9.65 2.81
N GLY A 263 -24.73 -10.54 1.98
CA GLY A 263 -25.02 -10.49 0.56
C GLY A 263 -24.37 -11.60 -0.23
N ASP A 264 -25.14 -12.67 -0.46
CA ASP A 264 -25.04 -13.51 -1.64
C ASP A 264 -26.44 -13.47 -2.31
N ASN A 265 -26.53 -13.07 -3.59
CA ASN A 265 -27.76 -12.95 -4.43
C ASN A 265 -28.46 -11.59 -4.63
N GLY A 266 -27.76 -10.45 -4.55
CA GLY A 266 -28.22 -9.19 -5.16
C GLY A 266 -29.08 -8.25 -4.30
N ASP A 267 -29.57 -8.70 -3.13
CA ASP A 267 -30.21 -7.87 -2.11
C ASP A 267 -29.26 -7.64 -0.91
N SER A 268 -28.16 -6.93 -1.17
CA SER A 268 -27.17 -6.62 -0.12
C SER A 268 -27.78 -5.82 1.02
N ARG A 269 -27.57 -6.28 2.25
CA ARG A 269 -27.92 -5.58 3.48
C ARG A 269 -26.69 -5.27 4.30
N PHE A 270 -26.74 -4.17 5.03
CA PHE A 270 -25.62 -3.68 5.81
C PHE A 270 -25.98 -3.59 7.29
N LEU A 271 -25.09 -4.08 8.13
CA LEU A 271 -25.24 -3.95 9.58
C LEU A 271 -25.07 -2.49 9.99
N VAL A 272 -26.08 -1.96 10.68
CA VAL A 272 -26.02 -0.71 11.42
C VAL A 272 -26.42 -0.96 12.87
N LEU A 273 -25.87 -0.14 13.77
CA LEU A 273 -26.19 -0.12 15.18
C LEU A 273 -26.90 1.19 15.51
N LYS A 274 -27.88 1.16 16.41
CA LYS A 274 -28.38 2.40 17.05
C LYS A 274 -27.46 2.78 18.20
N ASN A 275 -27.10 4.05 18.28
CA ASN A 275 -26.43 4.58 19.47
C ASN A 275 -27.46 4.93 20.56
N PRO A 276 -27.05 5.30 21.79
CA PRO A 276 -27.98 5.66 22.86
C PRO A 276 -28.94 6.83 22.54
N SER A 277 -28.60 7.68 21.56
CA SER A 277 -29.48 8.75 21.06
C SER A 277 -30.45 8.30 19.97
N GLY A 278 -30.41 7.03 19.57
CA GLY A 278 -31.24 6.45 18.51
C GLY A 278 -30.73 6.70 17.08
N ARG A 279 -29.56 7.34 16.90
CA ARG A 279 -28.97 7.56 15.58
C ARG A 279 -28.29 6.28 15.08
N LEU A 280 -28.48 5.96 13.81
CA LEU A 280 -27.80 4.84 13.14
C LEU A 280 -26.31 5.16 12.94
N GLN A 281 -25.48 4.15 13.15
CA GLN A 281 -24.04 4.20 12.91
C GLN A 281 -23.53 2.83 12.45
N LEU A 282 -22.44 2.81 11.69
CA LEU A 282 -21.69 1.57 11.45
C LEU A 282 -20.97 1.13 12.75
N PRO A 283 -20.75 -0.18 12.98
CA PRO A 283 -19.92 -0.65 14.08
C PRO A 283 -18.48 -0.15 13.94
N GLY A 284 -17.84 0.11 15.08
CA GLY A 284 -16.50 0.70 15.18
C GLY A 284 -16.44 1.83 16.21
N GLY A 285 -15.33 2.56 16.26
CA GLY A 285 -15.07 3.55 17.30
C GLY A 285 -13.76 4.31 17.10
N ASP A 286 -13.18 4.76 18.20
CA ASP A 286 -11.81 5.26 18.24
C ASP A 286 -10.85 4.13 17.83
N GLY A 287 -10.11 4.35 16.75
CA GLY A 287 -9.20 3.37 16.18
C GLY A 287 -7.79 3.53 16.73
N TRP A 288 -7.08 2.41 16.90
CA TRP A 288 -5.66 2.40 17.24
C TRP A 288 -4.85 1.67 16.17
N GLU A 289 -3.52 1.81 16.28
CA GLU A 289 -2.53 1.21 15.38
C GLU A 289 -1.85 0.08 16.11
N GLU A 290 -1.67 -1.03 15.41
CA GLU A 290 -0.79 -2.09 15.87
C GLU A 290 0.63 -1.74 15.44
N MET A 291 1.36 -1.01 16.28
CA MET A 291 2.68 -0.46 15.94
C MET A 291 3.83 -1.48 16.00
N GLU A 292 3.59 -2.67 16.56
CA GLU A 292 4.62 -3.72 16.63
C GLU A 292 4.91 -4.30 15.25
N ASP A 293 6.18 -4.42 14.87
CA ASP A 293 6.65 -4.93 13.55
C ASP A 293 6.20 -4.15 12.31
N VAL A 294 5.52 -3.01 12.47
CA VAL A 294 5.37 -2.00 11.41
C VAL A 294 6.48 -0.97 11.56
N GLY A 295 7.07 -0.59 10.42
CA GLY A 295 8.22 0.31 10.39
C GLY A 295 7.78 1.76 10.49
N TRP A 296 7.87 2.47 9.38
CA TRP A 296 7.49 3.88 9.25
C TRP A 296 6.10 4.07 8.63
N ASP A 297 5.55 3.02 8.01
CA ASP A 297 4.35 3.05 7.17
C ASP A 297 3.09 2.73 7.97
N VAL A 298 2.86 3.59 8.93
CA VAL A 298 1.77 3.50 9.88
C VAL A 298 0.48 4.06 9.27
N GLY A 299 -0.68 3.48 9.62
CA GLY A 299 -1.99 3.94 9.14
C GLY A 299 -3.06 2.85 8.99
N ALA A 300 -2.69 1.57 9.04
CA ALA A 300 -3.67 0.48 9.02
C ALA A 300 -4.50 0.45 10.31
N ARG A 301 -5.80 0.16 10.18
CA ARG A 301 -6.79 0.07 11.27
C ARG A 301 -7.55 -1.27 11.27
N VAL A 302 -7.04 -2.27 10.54
CA VAL A 302 -7.72 -3.57 10.40
C VAL A 302 -7.87 -4.26 11.77
N GLY A 303 -6.82 -4.33 12.58
CA GLY A 303 -6.92 -4.94 13.92
C GLY A 303 -7.92 -4.22 14.84
N SER A 304 -7.91 -2.89 14.83
CA SER A 304 -8.83 -2.11 15.67
C SER A 304 -10.28 -2.23 15.22
N VAL A 305 -10.56 -2.19 13.91
CA VAL A 305 -11.94 -2.36 13.43
C VAL A 305 -12.46 -3.77 13.71
N GLN A 306 -11.63 -4.81 13.56
CA GLN A 306 -12.02 -6.18 13.88
C GLN A 306 -12.39 -6.33 15.37
N GLU A 307 -11.55 -5.81 16.27
CA GLU A 307 -11.80 -5.89 17.70
C GLU A 307 -13.04 -5.10 18.12
N LEU A 308 -13.21 -3.87 17.62
CA LEU A 308 -14.36 -3.03 17.93
C LEU A 308 -15.67 -3.64 17.45
N VAL A 309 -15.68 -4.21 16.24
CA VAL A 309 -16.87 -4.88 15.68
C VAL A 309 -17.20 -6.13 16.48
N ASN A 310 -16.21 -6.93 16.87
CA ASN A 310 -16.45 -8.09 17.73
C ASN A 310 -17.04 -7.67 19.09
N GLN A 311 -16.50 -6.63 19.74
CA GLN A 311 -17.02 -6.14 21.02
C GLN A 311 -18.44 -5.61 20.93
N GLN A 312 -18.78 -4.91 19.84
CA GLN A 312 -20.08 -4.25 19.69
C GLN A 312 -21.16 -5.18 19.14
N ALA A 313 -20.82 -6.09 18.23
CA ALA A 313 -21.75 -6.89 17.45
C ALA A 313 -21.57 -8.40 17.63
N GLY A 314 -20.51 -8.87 18.29
CA GLY A 314 -20.20 -10.30 18.41
C GLY A 314 -19.70 -10.95 17.11
N ALA A 315 -19.42 -10.15 16.08
CA ALA A 315 -18.99 -10.64 14.78
C ALA A 315 -17.46 -10.77 14.71
N GLU A 316 -16.97 -12.01 14.56
CA GLU A 316 -15.56 -12.30 14.32
C GLU A 316 -15.23 -12.20 12.83
N LEU A 317 -14.20 -11.41 12.50
CA LEU A 317 -13.85 -11.10 11.11
C LEU A 317 -12.43 -11.57 10.81
N SER A 318 -12.25 -12.28 9.71
CA SER A 318 -10.95 -12.85 9.32
C SER A 318 -10.09 -11.91 8.47
N TRP A 319 -10.67 -10.81 7.98
CA TRP A 319 -10.02 -9.74 7.20
C TRP A 319 -10.90 -8.47 7.21
N ALA A 320 -10.41 -7.39 6.63
CA ALA A 320 -11.21 -6.20 6.27
C ALA A 320 -10.59 -5.56 5.02
N SER A 321 -11.37 -4.85 4.20
CA SER A 321 -10.85 -4.18 3.00
C SER A 321 -11.17 -2.70 3.00
N TYR A 322 -10.18 -1.85 2.73
CA TYR A 322 -10.36 -0.40 2.70
C TYR A 322 -11.47 0.02 1.73
N VAL A 323 -12.27 1.01 2.15
CA VAL A 323 -13.31 1.63 1.32
C VAL A 323 -13.02 3.10 1.08
N ALA A 324 -12.88 3.87 2.16
CA ALA A 324 -12.67 5.32 2.11
C ALA A 324 -12.09 5.87 3.42
N ASP A 325 -11.50 7.05 3.34
CA ASP A 325 -11.22 7.92 4.49
C ASP A 325 -12.10 9.17 4.36
N LEU A 326 -12.91 9.47 5.38
CA LEU A 326 -13.78 10.65 5.39
C LEU A 326 -13.47 11.53 6.61
N ASP A 327 -13.54 12.85 6.44
CA ASP A 327 -13.35 13.81 7.53
C ASP A 327 -14.53 13.76 8.51
N GLU A 328 -14.21 13.73 9.81
CA GLU A 328 -15.12 13.95 10.94
C GLU A 328 -14.75 15.26 11.65
N ASP A 329 -15.48 15.66 12.69
CA ASP A 329 -15.23 16.92 13.40
C ASP A 329 -13.79 17.02 13.94
N GLU A 330 -13.36 16.01 14.71
CA GLU A 330 -12.06 16.00 15.42
C GLU A 330 -10.93 15.27 14.66
N GLY A 331 -11.25 14.56 13.59
CA GLY A 331 -10.31 13.64 12.94
C GLY A 331 -10.77 13.16 11.57
N GLN A 332 -10.20 12.07 11.09
CA GLN A 332 -10.72 11.28 9.98
C GLN A 332 -11.16 9.90 10.43
N CYS A 333 -12.22 9.39 9.81
CA CYS A 333 -12.66 8.01 9.94
C CYS A 333 -12.20 7.19 8.74
N ARG A 334 -11.50 6.09 9.01
CA ARG A 334 -11.21 5.05 8.01
C ARG A 334 -12.33 4.02 7.97
N TYR A 335 -12.93 3.84 6.81
CA TYR A 335 -13.97 2.86 6.56
C TYR A 335 -13.39 1.62 5.90
N TYR A 336 -13.77 0.46 6.44
CA TYR A 336 -13.55 -0.84 5.82
C TYR A 336 -14.87 -1.48 5.44
N GLY A 337 -14.83 -2.41 4.49
CA GLY A 337 -15.91 -3.29 4.14
C GLY A 337 -15.54 -4.74 4.41
N TYR A 338 -16.57 -5.54 4.66
CA TYR A 338 -16.48 -6.99 4.79
C TYR A 338 -17.69 -7.64 4.12
N VAL A 339 -17.46 -8.71 3.36
CA VAL A 339 -18.49 -9.56 2.79
C VAL A 339 -17.91 -10.96 2.65
N ASP A 340 -18.56 -11.95 3.27
CA ASP A 340 -18.14 -13.34 3.18
C ASP A 340 -19.40 -14.21 3.06
N PRO A 341 -19.58 -15.01 1.99
CA PRO A 341 -20.75 -15.87 1.84
C PRO A 341 -20.92 -16.90 2.96
N SER A 342 -19.86 -17.19 3.71
CA SER A 342 -19.90 -18.10 4.87
C SER A 342 -20.26 -17.40 6.19
N PHE A 343 -20.34 -16.07 6.21
CA PHE A 343 -20.75 -15.32 7.39
C PHE A 343 -22.24 -15.53 7.65
N ASP A 344 -22.58 -15.90 8.88
CA ASP A 344 -23.97 -16.05 9.33
C ASP A 344 -24.41 -14.79 10.09
N PRO A 345 -25.30 -13.95 9.51
CA PRO A 345 -25.80 -12.74 10.15
C PRO A 345 -26.48 -12.97 11.50
N SER A 346 -26.97 -14.18 11.77
CA SER A 346 -27.62 -14.52 13.06
C SER A 346 -26.63 -14.61 14.22
N THR A 347 -25.33 -14.67 13.93
CA THR A 347 -24.27 -14.60 14.95
C THR A 347 -24.08 -13.20 15.54
N VAL A 348 -24.67 -12.17 14.93
CA VAL A 348 -24.64 -10.81 15.48
C VAL A 348 -25.52 -10.75 16.74
N THR A 349 -24.90 -10.46 17.89
CA THR A 349 -25.57 -10.49 19.20
C THR A 349 -25.99 -9.12 19.73
N ALA A 350 -25.79 -8.04 18.96
CA ALA A 350 -26.15 -6.69 19.38
C ALA A 350 -27.67 -6.51 19.45
N GLU A 351 -28.19 -6.15 20.63
CA GLU A 351 -29.63 -5.89 20.83
C GLU A 351 -30.19 -4.74 19.97
N GLN A 352 -29.32 -3.84 19.50
CA GLN A 352 -29.67 -2.66 18.69
C GLN A 352 -29.15 -2.75 17.26
N ALA A 353 -28.90 -3.97 16.76
CA ALA A 353 -28.49 -4.23 15.40
C ALA A 353 -29.67 -4.23 14.43
N GLU A 354 -29.51 -3.56 13.29
CA GLU A 354 -30.43 -3.60 12.16
C GLU A 354 -29.65 -3.89 10.88
N TRP A 355 -30.27 -4.65 9.97
CA TRP A 355 -29.73 -4.95 8.65
C TRP A 355 -30.55 -4.23 7.61
N LEU A 356 -29.99 -3.16 7.05
CA LEU A 356 -30.68 -2.27 6.12
C LEU A 356 -30.17 -2.45 4.70
N SER A 357 -31.09 -2.50 3.74
CA SER A 357 -30.77 -2.37 2.32
C SER A 357 -30.23 -0.97 2.00
N MET A 358 -29.65 -0.81 0.80
CA MET A 358 -29.18 0.50 0.34
C MET A 358 -30.32 1.54 0.32
N ASP A 359 -31.51 1.16 -0.12
CA ASP A 359 -32.67 2.07 -0.19
C ASP A 359 -33.15 2.48 1.22
N GLU A 360 -33.14 1.55 2.19
CA GLU A 360 -33.49 1.85 3.57
C GLU A 360 -32.46 2.76 4.25
N LEU A 361 -31.16 2.56 3.97
CA LEU A 361 -30.10 3.47 4.42
C LEU A 361 -30.32 4.87 3.89
N ILE A 362 -30.50 5.02 2.57
CA ILE A 362 -30.74 6.31 1.92
C ILE A 362 -32.00 6.97 2.46
N SER A 363 -33.09 6.20 2.65
CA SER A 363 -34.34 6.72 3.20
C SER A 363 -34.21 7.18 4.65
N SER A 364 -33.32 6.56 5.44
CA SER A 364 -33.17 6.84 6.86
C SER A 364 -32.16 7.96 7.16
N LEU A 365 -31.09 8.04 6.36
CA LEU A 365 -29.94 8.92 6.60
C LEU A 365 -29.78 10.03 5.56
N GLY A 366 -30.32 9.83 4.36
CA GLY A 366 -30.08 10.66 3.20
C GLY A 366 -28.82 10.24 2.42
N GLU A 367 -28.85 10.45 1.11
CA GLU A 367 -27.78 10.04 0.18
C GLU A 367 -26.40 10.64 0.49
N SER A 368 -26.39 11.85 1.06
CA SER A 368 -25.14 12.55 1.43
C SER A 368 -24.54 12.09 2.76
N ASP A 369 -25.21 11.21 3.52
CA ASP A 369 -24.65 10.70 4.77
C ASP A 369 -23.41 9.83 4.51
N PRO A 370 -22.34 9.93 5.33
CA PRO A 370 -21.13 9.14 5.17
C PRO A 370 -21.37 7.63 5.02
N ILE A 371 -22.37 7.07 5.71
CA ILE A 371 -22.69 5.64 5.61
C ILE A 371 -23.18 5.27 4.20
N CYS A 372 -24.04 6.11 3.62
CA CYS A 372 -24.55 5.91 2.26
C CYS A 372 -23.44 6.08 1.20
N GLN A 373 -22.53 7.05 1.40
CA GLN A 373 -21.39 7.25 0.51
C GLN A 373 -20.44 6.04 0.52
N VAL A 374 -20.10 5.54 1.71
CA VAL A 374 -19.24 4.36 1.89
C VAL A 374 -19.90 3.10 1.33
N ALA A 375 -21.20 2.90 1.54
CA ALA A 375 -21.94 1.78 0.96
C ALA A 375 -21.95 1.83 -0.58
N SER A 376 -22.14 3.02 -1.15
CA SER A 376 -22.06 3.22 -2.61
C SER A 376 -20.67 2.89 -3.16
N GLU A 377 -19.61 3.36 -2.49
CA GLU A 377 -18.22 3.08 -2.86
C GLU A 377 -17.87 1.59 -2.77
N TRP A 378 -18.37 0.91 -1.73
CA TRP A 378 -18.18 -0.51 -1.52
C TRP A 378 -18.82 -1.38 -2.61
N LYS A 379 -19.91 -0.91 -3.22
CA LYS A 379 -20.66 -1.61 -4.27
C LYS A 379 -20.17 -1.34 -5.69
N LYS A 380 -19.17 -0.45 -5.88
CA LYS A 380 -18.60 -0.18 -7.21
C LYS A 380 -17.97 -1.44 -7.82
N PRO A 381 -18.42 -1.87 -9.02
CA PRO A 381 -17.96 -3.12 -9.63
C PRO A 381 -16.58 -3.02 -10.26
N ASP A 382 -16.09 -1.81 -10.52
CA ASP A 382 -14.81 -1.51 -11.15
C ASP A 382 -13.66 -1.37 -10.15
N VAL A 383 -13.91 -1.51 -8.85
CA VAL A 383 -12.87 -1.46 -7.81
C VAL A 383 -12.44 -2.87 -7.41
N VAL A 384 -11.17 -3.19 -7.67
CA VAL A 384 -10.53 -4.44 -7.28
C VAL A 384 -10.07 -4.37 -5.83
N ARG A 385 -10.66 -5.18 -4.96
CA ARG A 385 -10.36 -5.17 -3.52
C ARG A 385 -9.65 -6.45 -3.09
N GLY A 386 -8.63 -6.30 -2.26
CA GLY A 386 -7.96 -7.42 -1.58
C GLY A 386 -8.42 -7.59 -0.13
N LYS A 387 -7.98 -8.67 0.51
CA LYS A 387 -8.21 -8.92 1.95
C LYS A 387 -7.09 -8.32 2.80
N GLY A 388 -7.38 -7.26 3.56
CA GLY A 388 -6.47 -6.69 4.54
C GLY A 388 -6.48 -7.51 5.83
N LYS A 389 -5.34 -7.63 6.50
CA LYS A 389 -5.18 -8.42 7.73
C LYS A 389 -4.68 -7.53 8.87
N ALA A 390 -5.02 -7.87 10.11
CA ALA A 390 -4.42 -7.22 11.27
C ALA A 390 -2.92 -7.55 11.37
N VAL A 391 -2.15 -6.72 12.06
CA VAL A 391 -0.70 -6.94 12.20
C VAL A 391 -0.41 -8.16 13.07
N HIS A 392 -1.22 -8.41 14.10
CA HIS A 392 -1.14 -9.66 14.88
C HIS A 392 -1.44 -10.92 14.03
N GLN A 393 -2.16 -10.78 12.91
CA GLN A 393 -2.46 -11.85 11.94
C GLN A 393 -1.37 -12.03 10.86
N ARG A 394 -0.24 -11.28 10.92
CA ARG A 394 0.79 -11.27 9.85
C ARG A 394 1.35 -12.64 9.48
N LYS A 395 1.43 -13.57 10.44
CA LYS A 395 1.93 -14.93 10.21
C LYS A 395 0.90 -15.81 9.47
N GLN A 396 -0.38 -15.52 9.71
CA GLN A 396 -1.55 -16.15 9.08
C GLN A 396 -2.09 -15.34 7.88
N GLN A 397 -1.31 -14.44 7.27
CA GLN A 397 -1.86 -13.56 6.22
C GLN A 397 -2.42 -14.32 5.00
N PHE A 398 -1.99 -15.56 4.79
CA PHE A 398 -2.43 -16.44 3.69
C PHE A 398 -3.36 -17.56 4.17
N GLU A 399 -3.80 -17.51 5.44
CA GLU A 399 -4.81 -18.41 6.00
C GLU A 399 -6.22 -17.80 5.90
#